data_AF-A0AAD2G6F5-F1
#
_entry.id   AF-A0AAD2G6F5-F1
#
_cell.length_a   1.000
_cell.length_b   1.000
_cell.length_c   1.000
_cell.angle_alpha   90.00
_cell.angle_beta   90.00
_cell.angle_gamma   90.00
#
_symmetry.space_group_name_H-M   'P 1'
#
loop_
_entity.id
_entity.type
_entity.pdbx_description
1 polymer ?
#
loop_
_entity_poly.entity_id
_entity_poly.type
_entity_poly.pdbx_seq_one_letter_code
_entity_poly.pdbx_strand_id
1 'polypeptide(L)'
;RDLVLKEARQLKKLAVDYLHPERPVVTTDPFACGRNYFTRPSAPLPEDEEIAAERDLVLKEARQLKKLAVDYLHPERPVVTTDPFACGRNYFTRPSAPLPEDEEIAAERDLVLKEARQLKKLAVDYLHPERPVVTTDPFACGRNYFTRPSAPQYDEDYEMERELIMDDAKHLKELAQEYLCREVPASSMFPTAEKVISPTATIASPSSDPACVLFVGMNY
;
A
#
# COMPACT_ATOMS: atom_id res chain seq x y z
N ARG A 1 -1.16 -40.34 -33.48
CA ARG A 1 -0.90 -39.96 -32.06
C ARG A 1 0.60 -39.72 -31.82
N ASP A 2 1.47 -40.64 -32.20
CA ASP A 2 2.91 -40.54 -31.88
C ASP A 2 3.64 -39.41 -32.62
N LEU A 3 3.25 -39.09 -33.85
CA LEU A 3 3.79 -37.95 -34.60
C LEU A 3 3.46 -36.62 -33.90
N VAL A 4 2.20 -36.43 -33.53
CA VAL A 4 1.73 -35.25 -32.78
C VAL A 4 2.47 -35.09 -31.46
N LEU A 5 2.74 -36.19 -30.75
CA LEU A 5 3.52 -36.16 -29.51
C LEU A 5 5.00 -35.83 -29.74
N LYS A 6 5.58 -36.23 -30.87
CA LYS A 6 6.95 -35.85 -31.25
C LYS A 6 7.03 -34.36 -31.59
N GLU A 7 6.10 -33.85 -32.39
CA GLU A 7 6.00 -32.42 -32.75
C GLU A 7 5.79 -31.54 -31.51
N ALA A 8 4.89 -31.93 -30.60
CA ALA A 8 4.67 -31.21 -29.35
C ALA A 8 5.93 -31.13 -28.49
N ARG A 9 6.76 -32.18 -28.45
CA ARG A 9 8.04 -32.18 -27.73
C ARG A 9 9.07 -31.26 -28.40
N GLN A 10 9.12 -31.24 -29.73
CA GLN A 10 10.00 -30.34 -30.48
C GLN A 10 9.63 -28.88 -30.26
N LEU A 11 8.35 -28.54 -30.34
CA LEU A 11 7.86 -27.18 -30.07
C LEU A 11 8.14 -26.75 -28.63
N LYS A 12 7.95 -27.64 -27.66
CA LYS A 12 8.30 -27.36 -26.26
C LYS A 12 9.79 -27.09 -26.09
N LYS A 13 10.64 -27.83 -26.78
CA LYS A 13 12.10 -27.60 -26.78
C LYS A 13 12.43 -26.23 -27.36
N LEU A 14 11.90 -25.90 -28.54
CA LEU A 14 12.12 -24.60 -29.19
C LEU A 14 11.63 -23.44 -28.33
N ALA A 15 10.48 -23.58 -27.65
CA ALA A 15 9.98 -22.56 -26.73
C ALA A 15 10.92 -22.35 -25.54
N VAL A 16 11.50 -23.42 -24.98
CA VAL A 16 12.49 -23.33 -23.91
C VAL A 16 13.78 -22.69 -24.42
N ASP A 17 14.28 -23.10 -25.58
CA ASP A 17 15.50 -22.56 -26.19
C ASP A 17 15.34 -21.05 -26.51
N TYR A 18 14.12 -20.61 -26.87
CA TYR A 18 13.81 -19.20 -27.11
C TYR A 18 13.70 -18.38 -25.81
N LEU A 19 13.06 -18.93 -24.77
CA LEU A 19 12.89 -18.25 -23.49
C LEU A 19 14.18 -18.20 -22.66
N HIS A 20 15.14 -19.10 -22.95
CA HIS A 20 16.37 -19.27 -22.20
C HIS A 20 17.61 -19.23 -23.13
N PRO A 21 17.92 -18.07 -23.74
CA PRO A 21 19.05 -17.94 -24.66
C PRO A 21 20.41 -18.21 -23.98
N GLU A 22 20.48 -18.15 -22.64
CA GLU A 22 21.66 -18.48 -21.84
C GLU A 22 21.99 -19.98 -21.84
N ARG A 23 21.04 -20.85 -22.21
CA ARG A 23 21.25 -22.30 -22.19
C ARG A 23 21.94 -22.78 -23.47
N PRO A 24 22.89 -23.73 -23.37
CA PRO A 24 23.51 -24.31 -24.56
C PRO A 24 22.50 -25.16 -25.33
N VAL A 25 22.45 -24.97 -26.65
CA VAL A 25 21.62 -25.77 -27.55
C VAL A 25 22.25 -27.15 -27.71
N VAL A 26 21.71 -28.14 -27.00
CA VAL A 26 22.16 -29.54 -27.10
C VAL A 26 21.45 -30.22 -28.27
N THR A 27 22.20 -30.59 -29.30
CA THR A 27 21.71 -31.31 -30.50
C THR A 27 22.58 -32.51 -30.79
N THR A 28 21.98 -33.56 -31.35
CA THR A 28 22.69 -34.78 -31.80
C THR A 28 23.16 -34.68 -33.25
N ASP A 29 22.83 -33.59 -33.93
CA ASP A 29 23.21 -33.35 -35.33
C ASP A 29 24.61 -32.73 -35.38
N PRO A 30 25.62 -33.43 -35.93
CA PRO A 30 26.99 -32.91 -36.03
C PRO A 30 27.11 -31.71 -36.98
N PHE A 31 26.09 -31.42 -37.79
CA PHE A 31 26.04 -30.25 -38.67
C PHE A 31 25.26 -29.06 -38.08
N ALA A 32 24.73 -29.20 -36.86
CA ALA A 32 24.05 -28.11 -36.18
C ALA A 32 25.06 -27.01 -35.77
N CYS A 33 25.23 -26.02 -36.64
CA CYS A 33 26.05 -24.84 -36.38
C CYS A 33 25.18 -23.69 -35.86
N GLY A 34 25.14 -23.53 -34.54
CA GLY A 34 24.42 -22.44 -33.89
C GLY A 34 25.35 -21.26 -33.56
N ARG A 35 24.92 -20.03 -33.86
CA ARG A 35 25.52 -18.81 -33.28
C ARG A 35 24.89 -18.57 -31.92
N ASN A 36 25.61 -18.82 -30.84
CA ASN A 36 25.14 -18.43 -29.51
C ASN A 36 25.37 -16.92 -29.32
N TYR A 37 24.32 -16.21 -28.88
CA TYR A 37 24.35 -14.76 -28.68
C TYR A 37 25.46 -14.35 -27.70
N PHE A 38 25.72 -15.17 -26.68
CA PHE A 38 26.71 -14.94 -25.63
C PHE A 38 28.14 -15.36 -26.01
N THR A 39 28.35 -16.12 -27.08
CA THR A 39 29.70 -16.54 -27.53
C THR A 39 30.15 -15.92 -28.84
N ARG A 40 29.38 -14.96 -29.38
CA ARG A 40 29.76 -14.23 -30.60
C ARG A 40 30.96 -13.31 -30.31
N PRO A 41 31.89 -13.08 -31.27
CA PRO A 41 33.02 -12.17 -31.08
C PRO A 41 32.64 -10.72 -30.73
N SER A 42 31.40 -10.31 -31.02
CA SER A 42 30.86 -8.99 -30.70
C SER A 42 30.02 -8.98 -29.41
N ALA A 43 29.88 -10.12 -28.73
CA ALA A 43 29.17 -10.19 -27.47
C ALA A 43 29.96 -9.39 -26.41
N PRO A 44 29.27 -8.80 -25.42
CA PRO A 44 29.96 -8.29 -24.24
C PRO A 44 30.84 -9.40 -23.68
N LEU A 45 32.10 -9.08 -23.39
CA LEU A 45 32.98 -10.03 -22.71
C LEU A 45 32.31 -10.43 -21.38
N PRO A 46 32.41 -11.71 -20.98
CA PRO A 46 32.02 -12.08 -19.62
C PRO A 46 32.69 -11.12 -18.63
N GLU A 47 31.99 -10.74 -17.56
CA GLU A 47 32.57 -9.90 -16.51
C GLU A 47 33.93 -10.50 -16.12
N ASP A 48 35.01 -9.71 -16.29
CA ASP A 48 36.35 -10.14 -15.90
C ASP A 48 36.33 -10.51 -14.41
N GLU A 49 37.18 -11.45 -13.99
CA GLU A 49 37.21 -11.94 -12.60
C GLU A 49 37.35 -10.80 -11.58
N GLU A 50 38.00 -9.70 -11.98
CA GLU A 50 38.12 -8.45 -11.22
C GLU A 50 36.77 -7.76 -10.99
N ILE A 51 35.93 -7.64 -12.02
CA ILE A 51 34.59 -7.01 -11.93
C ILE A 51 33.67 -7.86 -11.05
N ALA A 52 33.73 -9.18 -11.19
CA ALA A 52 32.98 -10.10 -10.34
C ALA A 52 33.39 -9.97 -8.87
N ALA A 53 34.70 -9.87 -8.60
CA ALA A 53 35.23 -9.69 -7.26
C ALA A 53 34.83 -8.33 -6.65
N GLU A 54 34.91 -7.24 -7.42
CA GLU A 54 34.48 -5.91 -6.98
C GLU A 54 32.99 -5.88 -6.65
N ARG A 55 32.16 -6.48 -7.51
CA ARG A 55 30.72 -6.61 -7.27
C ARG A 55 30.43 -7.35 -5.97
N ASP A 56 31.16 -8.43 -5.70
CA ASP A 56 31.01 -9.19 -4.45
C ASP A 56 31.42 -8.37 -3.22
N LEU A 57 32.46 -7.55 -3.32
CA LEU A 57 32.88 -6.63 -2.25
C LEU A 57 31.80 -5.58 -1.99
N VAL A 58 31.31 -4.90 -3.03
CA VAL A 58 30.24 -3.89 -2.93
C VAL A 58 28.98 -4.50 -2.31
N LEU A 59 28.59 -5.71 -2.72
CA LEU A 59 27.43 -6.39 -2.15
C LEU A 59 27.64 -6.79 -0.68
N LYS A 60 28.85 -7.15 -0.27
CA LYS A 60 29.18 -7.41 1.14
C LYS A 60 29.07 -6.13 1.98
N GLU A 61 29.65 -5.04 1.51
CA GLU A 61 29.60 -3.73 2.18
C GLU A 61 28.16 -3.21 2.28
N ALA A 62 27.39 -3.27 1.20
CA ALA A 62 25.99 -2.86 1.19
C ALA A 62 25.14 -3.65 2.20
N ARG A 63 25.40 -4.95 2.38
CA ARG A 63 24.74 -5.77 3.42
C ARG A 63 25.12 -5.33 4.83
N GLN A 64 26.39 -5.00 5.06
CA GLN A 64 26.84 -4.51 6.36
C GLN A 64 26.20 -3.15 6.71
N LEU A 65 26.21 -2.20 5.77
CA LEU A 65 25.58 -0.89 5.95
C LEU A 65 24.07 -1.00 6.17
N LYS A 66 23.39 -1.88 5.43
CA LYS A 66 21.97 -2.16 5.63
C LYS A 66 21.70 -2.71 7.03
N LYS A 67 22.55 -3.61 7.53
CA LYS A 67 22.42 -4.14 8.91
C LYS A 67 22.55 -3.01 9.92
N LEU A 68 23.59 -2.18 9.81
CA LEU A 68 23.79 -1.03 10.71
C LEU A 68 22.60 -0.06 10.67
N ALA A 69 22.09 0.27 9.48
CA ALA A 69 20.94 1.15 9.35
C ALA A 69 19.69 0.59 10.06
N VAL A 70 19.45 -0.72 9.96
CA VAL A 70 18.36 -1.39 10.67
C VAL A 70 18.59 -1.38 12.19
N ASP A 71 19.81 -1.65 12.64
CA ASP A 71 20.17 -1.65 14.06
C ASP A 71 20.00 -0.24 14.68
N TYR A 72 20.29 0.83 13.92
CA TYR A 72 20.06 2.21 14.34
C TYR A 72 18.58 2.62 14.33
N LEU A 73 17.81 2.18 13.33
CA LEU A 73 16.39 2.51 13.23
C LEU A 73 15.55 1.77 14.28
N HIS A 74 16.02 0.61 14.73
CA HIS A 74 15.32 -0.31 15.62
C HIS A 74 16.15 -0.64 16.87
N PRO A 75 16.36 0.32 17.77
CA PRO A 75 17.15 0.11 18.99
C PRO A 75 16.53 -0.93 19.93
N GLU A 76 15.25 -1.26 19.77
CA GLU A 76 14.54 -2.31 20.50
C GLU A 76 15.00 -3.73 20.11
N ARG A 77 15.65 -3.91 18.95
CA ARG A 77 16.09 -5.23 18.48
C ARG A 77 17.39 -5.63 19.17
N PRO A 78 17.51 -6.87 19.67
CA PRO A 78 18.74 -7.33 20.29
C PRO A 78 19.85 -7.43 19.23
N VAL A 79 21.01 -6.85 19.55
CA VAL A 79 22.22 -6.98 18.73
C VAL A 79 22.74 -8.42 18.88
N VAL A 80 22.53 -9.25 17.86
CA VAL A 80 23.05 -10.62 17.81
C VAL A 80 24.43 -10.59 17.15
N THR A 81 25.47 -10.83 17.96
CA THR A 81 26.87 -10.91 17.55
C THR A 81 27.48 -12.24 17.97
N THR A 82 28.33 -12.81 17.12
CA THR A 82 29.08 -14.04 17.43
C THR A 82 30.33 -13.80 18.27
N ASP A 83 30.72 -12.54 18.46
CA ASP A 83 31.87 -12.15 19.27
C ASP A 83 31.51 -12.21 20.77
N PRO A 84 32.17 -13.07 21.57
CA PRO A 84 31.93 -13.17 23.00
C PRO A 84 32.35 -11.90 23.78
N PHE A 85 33.12 -11.00 23.17
CA PHE A 85 33.51 -9.71 23.74
C PHE A 85 32.64 -8.54 23.29
N ALA A 86 31.63 -8.79 22.45
CA ALA A 86 30.65 -7.77 22.08
C ALA A 86 29.72 -7.46 23.26
N CYS A 87 30.20 -6.61 24.16
CA CYS A 87 29.42 -6.09 25.28
C CYS A 87 28.68 -4.81 24.87
N GLY A 88 27.45 -4.98 24.40
CA GLY A 88 26.54 -3.87 24.11
C GLY A 88 25.89 -3.31 25.37
N ARG A 89 26.01 -1.99 25.61
CA ARG A 89 25.16 -1.28 26.57
C ARG A 89 23.81 -1.05 25.90
N ASN A 90 22.84 -1.94 26.10
CA ASN A 90 21.49 -1.73 25.59
C ASN A 90 20.87 -0.51 26.29
N TYR A 91 20.43 0.47 25.49
CA TYR A 91 19.81 1.71 25.97
C TYR A 91 18.61 1.42 26.90
N PHE A 92 17.85 0.36 26.61
CA PHE A 92 16.65 -0.03 27.36
C PHE A 92 16.93 -0.89 28.60
N THR A 93 18.11 -1.52 28.70
CA THR A 93 18.46 -2.35 29.88
C THR A 93 19.54 -1.72 30.74
N ARG A 94 19.85 -0.44 30.51
CA ARG A 94 20.81 0.30 31.33
C ARG A 94 20.17 0.62 32.69
N PRO A 95 20.93 0.62 33.81
CA PRO A 95 20.38 0.98 35.13
C PRO A 95 19.73 2.36 35.21
N SER A 96 20.02 3.24 34.25
CA SER A 96 19.45 4.60 34.13
C SER A 96 18.33 4.70 33.11
N ALA A 97 17.96 3.61 32.44
CA ALA A 97 16.87 3.60 31.48
C ALA A 97 15.54 3.82 32.23
N PRO A 98 14.55 4.50 31.62
CA PRO A 98 13.18 4.48 32.13
C PRO A 98 12.76 3.01 32.32
N LEU A 99 12.29 2.67 33.52
CA LEU A 99 11.78 1.33 33.78
C LEU A 99 10.65 1.03 32.77
N PRO A 100 10.57 -0.20 32.24
CA PRO A 100 9.35 -0.62 31.54
C PRO A 100 8.14 -0.35 32.46
N GLU A 101 6.98 0.01 31.88
CA GLU A 101 5.76 0.29 32.65
C GLU A 101 5.62 -0.76 33.78
N ASP A 102 5.65 -0.31 35.04
CA ASP A 102 5.53 -1.20 36.20
C ASP A 102 4.24 -2.04 36.05
N GLU A 103 4.22 -3.27 36.56
CA GLU A 103 3.06 -4.17 36.43
C GLU A 103 1.74 -3.50 36.89
N GLU A 104 1.84 -2.58 37.86
CA GLU A 104 0.74 -1.74 38.34
C GLU A 104 0.23 -0.77 37.26
N ILE A 105 1.11 -0.09 36.52
CA ILE A 105 0.74 0.83 35.44
C ILE A 105 0.09 0.07 34.29
N ALA A 106 0.63 -1.11 33.94
CA ALA A 106 0.03 -1.97 32.92
C ALA A 106 -1.37 -2.44 33.33
N ALA A 107 -1.56 -2.83 34.61
CA ALA A 107 -2.85 -3.23 35.13
C ALA A 107 -3.87 -2.07 35.16
N GLU A 108 -3.45 -0.87 35.59
CA GLU A 108 -4.29 0.33 35.56
C GLU A 108 -4.70 0.71 34.14
N ARG A 109 -3.77 0.66 33.19
CA ARG A 109 -4.05 0.91 31.77
C ARG A 109 -5.09 -0.06 31.22
N ASP A 110 -4.99 -1.33 31.57
CA ASP A 110 -5.97 -2.34 31.17
C ASP A 110 -7.36 -2.10 31.76
N LEU A 111 -7.44 -1.63 33.01
CA LEU A 111 -8.70 -1.23 33.64
C LEU A 111 -9.31 -0.02 32.92
N VAL A 112 -8.53 1.03 32.69
CA VAL A 112 -8.99 2.24 31.97
C VAL A 112 -9.48 1.89 30.56
N LEU A 113 -8.78 1.00 29.85
CA LEU A 113 -9.21 0.56 28.51
C LEU A 113 -10.50 -0.27 28.55
N LYS A 114 -10.72 -1.08 29.59
CA LYS A 114 -11.98 -1.82 29.78
C LYS A 114 -13.13 -0.84 30.05
N GLU A 115 -12.94 0.12 30.92
CA GLU A 115 -13.95 1.15 31.24
C GLU A 115 -14.27 2.02 30.03
N ALA A 116 -13.26 2.47 29.27
CA ALA A 116 -13.46 3.25 28.06
C ALA A 116 -14.28 2.50 27.00
N ARG A 117 -14.09 1.17 26.86
CA ARG A 117 -14.91 0.34 25.97
C ARG A 117 -16.36 0.25 26.45
N GLN A 118 -16.58 0.13 27.75
CA GLN A 118 -17.93 0.12 28.33
C GLN A 118 -18.64 1.46 28.09
N LEU A 119 -17.96 2.57 28.36
CA LEU A 119 -18.50 3.92 28.12
C LEU A 119 -18.79 4.15 26.64
N LYS A 120 -17.92 3.68 25.74
CA LYS A 120 -18.17 3.75 24.29
C LYS A 120 -19.41 2.96 23.88
N LYS A 121 -19.60 1.76 24.45
CA LYS A 121 -20.81 0.96 24.21
C LYS A 121 -22.06 1.70 24.68
N LEU A 122 -22.05 2.22 25.91
CA LEU A 122 -23.17 3.01 26.44
C LEU A 122 -23.46 4.24 25.57
N ALA A 123 -22.44 4.97 25.14
CA ALA A 123 -22.61 6.13 24.26
C ALA A 123 -23.28 5.75 22.93
N VAL A 124 -22.89 4.61 22.34
CA VAL A 124 -23.53 4.08 21.13
C VAL A 124 -24.97 3.67 21.40
N ASP A 125 -25.23 2.97 22.50
CA ASP A 125 -26.59 2.54 22.88
C ASP A 125 -27.51 3.75 23.14
N TYR A 126 -26.97 4.86 23.67
CA TYR A 126 -27.69 6.12 23.85
C TYR A 126 -27.94 6.87 22.53
N LEU A 127 -26.97 6.91 21.62
CA LEU A 127 -27.12 7.57 20.31
C LEU A 127 -28.05 6.79 19.37
N HIS A 128 -28.14 5.47 19.56
CA HIS A 128 -28.85 4.54 18.69
C HIS A 128 -29.91 3.75 19.45
N PRO A 129 -31.00 4.39 19.91
CA PRO A 129 -32.06 3.71 20.66
C PRO A 129 -32.82 2.66 19.82
N GLU A 130 -32.67 2.68 18.49
CA GLU A 130 -33.19 1.66 17.58
C GLU A 130 -32.45 0.32 17.68
N ARG A 131 -31.22 0.31 18.22
CA ARG A 131 -30.42 -0.91 18.32
C ARG A 131 -30.84 -1.75 19.53
N PRO A 132 -30.90 -3.09 19.38
CA PRO A 132 -31.18 -3.96 20.51
C PRO A 132 -30.01 -3.93 21.50
N VAL A 133 -30.31 -3.70 22.77
CA VAL A 133 -29.32 -3.77 23.85
C VAL A 133 -28.99 -5.25 24.10
N VAL A 134 -27.88 -5.71 23.55
CA VAL A 134 -27.39 -7.07 23.78
C VAL A 134 -26.60 -7.09 25.09
N THR A 135 -27.16 -7.75 26.10
CA THR A 135 -26.54 -7.95 27.42
C THR A 135 -26.45 -9.45 27.72
N THR A 136 -25.45 -9.84 28.51
CA THR A 136 -25.27 -11.21 29.00
C THR A 136 -25.95 -11.45 30.35
N ASP A 137 -26.53 -10.41 30.94
CA ASP A 137 -27.24 -10.49 32.22
C ASP A 137 -28.67 -10.99 31.99
N PRO A 138 -29.04 -12.18 32.47
CA PRO A 138 -30.39 -12.72 32.32
C PRO A 138 -31.46 -11.90 33.06
N PHE A 139 -31.07 -11.00 33.96
CA PHE A 139 -31.97 -10.10 34.67
C PHE A 139 -32.08 -8.71 34.03
N ALA A 140 -31.32 -8.44 32.96
CA ALA A 140 -31.41 -7.19 32.21
C ALA A 140 -32.72 -7.15 31.40
N CYS A 141 -33.79 -6.68 32.03
CA CYS A 141 -35.08 -6.46 31.41
C CYS A 141 -35.12 -5.10 30.70
N GLY A 142 -34.70 -5.09 29.43
CA GLY A 142 -34.77 -3.91 28.57
C GLY A 142 -36.20 -3.61 28.11
N ARG A 143 -36.73 -2.44 28.47
CA ARG A 143 -37.94 -1.87 27.82
C ARG A 143 -37.52 -1.09 26.58
N ASN A 144 -37.63 -1.69 25.40
CA ASN A 144 -37.39 -0.98 24.14
C ASN A 144 -38.60 -0.08 23.82
N TYR A 145 -38.36 1.22 23.67
CA TYR A 145 -39.39 2.22 23.35
C TYR A 145 -40.12 1.91 22.05
N PHE A 146 -39.42 1.31 21.07
CA PHE A 146 -39.96 1.00 19.73
C PHE A 146 -40.75 -0.30 19.67
N THR A 147 -40.51 -1.25 20.60
CA THR A 147 -41.23 -2.55 20.61
C THR A 147 -42.28 -2.63 21.71
N ARG A 148 -42.60 -1.52 22.37
CA ARG A 148 -43.65 -1.50 23.40
C ARG A 148 -45.03 -1.66 22.76
N PRO A 149 -46.02 -2.26 23.44
CA PRO A 149 -47.37 -2.44 22.89
C PRO A 149 -48.08 -1.14 22.49
N SER A 150 -47.64 0.00 23.03
CA SER A 150 -48.14 1.35 22.72
C SER A 150 -47.27 2.14 21.75
N ALA A 151 -46.25 1.52 21.14
CA ALA A 151 -45.52 2.16 20.05
C ALA A 151 -46.45 2.34 18.84
N PRO A 152 -46.28 3.41 18.05
CA PRO A 152 -46.95 3.51 16.74
C PRO A 152 -46.65 2.24 15.95
N GLN A 153 -47.69 1.51 15.53
CA GLN A 153 -47.52 0.43 14.57
C GLN A 153 -47.12 1.07 13.24
N TYR A 154 -46.01 0.61 12.66
CA TYR A 154 -45.72 0.93 11.28
C TYR A 154 -46.75 0.18 10.45
N ASP A 155 -47.62 0.91 9.74
CA ASP A 155 -48.54 0.29 8.80
C ASP A 155 -47.73 -0.44 7.71
N GLU A 156 -48.24 -1.54 7.16
CA GLU A 156 -47.54 -2.38 6.16
C GLU A 156 -47.01 -1.55 4.97
N ASP A 157 -47.69 -0.44 4.64
CA ASP A 157 -47.28 0.53 3.62
C ASP A 157 -45.92 1.18 3.92
N TYR A 158 -45.63 1.49 5.19
CA TYR A 158 -44.34 2.05 5.62
C TYR A 158 -43.20 1.03 5.56
N GLU A 159 -43.50 -0.25 5.82
CA GLU A 159 -42.48 -1.31 5.71
C GLU A 159 -42.10 -1.54 4.25
N MET A 160 -43.09 -1.59 3.35
CA MET A 160 -42.85 -1.69 1.90
C MET A 160 -42.08 -0.48 1.35
N GLU A 161 -42.46 0.74 1.74
CA GLU A 161 -41.74 1.96 1.32
C GLU A 161 -40.29 1.95 1.83
N ARG A 162 -40.07 1.50 3.06
CA ARG A 162 -38.73 1.38 3.64
C ARG A 162 -37.86 0.34 2.92
N GLU A 163 -38.43 -0.79 2.53
CA GLU A 163 -37.71 -1.80 1.74
C GLU A 163 -37.29 -1.25 0.38
N LEU A 164 -38.21 -0.56 -0.32
CA LEU A 164 -37.93 0.08 -1.60
C LEU A 164 -36.79 1.11 -1.49
N ILE A 165 -36.84 1.98 -0.47
CA ILE A 165 -35.79 2.99 -0.22
C ILE A 165 -34.43 2.33 0.04
N MET A 166 -34.40 1.20 0.78
CA MET A 166 -33.17 0.48 1.08
C MET A 166 -32.56 -0.19 -0.16
N ASP A 167 -33.39 -0.70 -1.06
CA ASP A 167 -32.93 -1.29 -2.31
C ASP A 167 -32.42 -0.23 -3.29
N ASP A 168 -33.12 0.91 -3.40
CA ASP A 168 -32.64 2.07 -4.17
C ASP A 168 -31.29 2.58 -3.65
N ALA A 169 -31.10 2.63 -2.33
CA ALA A 169 -29.83 3.05 -1.73
C ALA A 169 -28.68 2.08 -2.03
N LYS A 170 -28.94 0.76 -2.07
CA LYS A 170 -27.93 -0.24 -2.45
C LYS A 170 -27.55 -0.07 -3.92
N HIS A 171 -28.54 0.08 -4.80
CA HIS A 171 -28.31 0.28 -6.23
C HIS A 171 -27.50 1.56 -6.51
N LEU A 172 -27.82 2.67 -5.83
CA LEU A 172 -27.05 3.90 -5.94
C LEU A 172 -25.60 3.74 -5.45
N LYS A 173 -25.38 2.94 -4.41
CA LYS A 173 -24.03 2.65 -3.91
C LYS A 173 -23.22 1.81 -4.89
N GLU A 174 -23.84 0.82 -5.52
CA GLU A 174 -23.22 0.00 -6.57
C GLU A 174 -22.84 0.85 -7.79
N LEU A 175 -23.76 1.71 -8.24
CA LEU A 175 -23.47 2.67 -9.32
C LEU A 175 -22.32 3.61 -8.94
N ALA A 176 -22.33 4.17 -7.73
CA ALA A 176 -21.25 5.05 -7.27
C ALA A 176 -19.89 4.33 -7.25
N GLN A 177 -19.87 3.05 -6.85
CA GLN A 177 -18.67 2.22 -6.92
C GLN A 177 -18.24 1.94 -8.36
N GLU A 178 -19.19 1.66 -9.27
CA GLU A 178 -18.90 1.49 -10.69
C GLU A 178 -18.32 2.77 -11.30
N TYR A 179 -18.90 3.94 -11.01
CA TYR A 179 -18.39 5.24 -11.46
C TYR A 179 -16.98 5.54 -10.94
N LEU A 180 -16.66 5.14 -9.70
CA LEU A 180 -15.32 5.32 -9.13
C LEU A 180 -14.30 4.33 -9.69
N CYS A 181 -14.71 3.10 -10.02
CA CYS A 181 -13.84 2.09 -10.62
C CYS A 181 -13.70 2.22 -12.14
N ARG A 182 -14.60 2.94 -12.80
CA ARG A 182 -14.56 3.25 -14.23
C ARG A 182 -13.81 4.55 -14.45
N GLU A 183 -12.48 4.49 -14.34
CA GLU A 183 -11.62 5.57 -14.85
C GLU A 183 -12.01 5.86 -16.30
N VAL A 184 -12.48 7.07 -16.54
CA VAL A 184 -12.75 7.60 -17.88
C VAL A 184 -11.40 7.66 -18.60
N PRO A 185 -11.20 6.97 -19.75
CA PRO A 185 -10.02 7.26 -20.57
C PRO A 185 -10.11 8.74 -20.97
N ALA A 186 -9.07 9.51 -20.66
CA ALA A 186 -8.98 10.97 -20.83
C ALA A 186 -9.07 11.47 -22.30
N SER A 187 -9.64 10.69 -23.21
CA SER A 187 -9.66 10.93 -24.66
C SER A 187 -11.02 11.38 -25.21
N SER A 188 -12.09 11.51 -24.41
CA SER A 188 -13.42 11.87 -24.92
C SER A 188 -14.01 13.18 -24.40
N MET A 189 -13.23 14.05 -23.74
CA MET A 189 -13.75 15.25 -23.07
C MET A 189 -13.37 16.58 -23.74
N PHE A 190 -13.02 16.59 -25.04
CA PHE A 190 -12.93 17.86 -25.79
C PHE A 190 -13.56 17.72 -27.18
N PRO A 191 -14.70 18.37 -27.45
CA PRO A 191 -15.14 18.56 -28.83
C PRO A 191 -14.23 19.58 -29.50
N THR A 192 -13.54 19.17 -30.57
CA THR A 192 -12.78 20.05 -31.45
C THR A 192 -13.75 21.00 -32.17
N ALA A 193 -13.76 22.27 -31.76
CA ALA A 193 -14.49 23.32 -32.46
C ALA A 193 -13.66 23.81 -33.66
N GLU A 194 -14.23 23.66 -34.85
CA GLU A 194 -13.73 24.26 -36.08
C GLU A 194 -13.90 25.79 -36.07
N LYS A 195 -12.80 26.49 -36.33
CA LYS A 195 -12.61 27.64 -37.25
C LYS A 195 -13.72 28.71 -37.31
N VAL A 196 -13.36 29.99 -37.03
CA VAL A 196 -13.70 31.17 -37.86
C VAL A 196 -13.07 32.49 -37.33
N ILE A 197 -12.16 33.04 -38.16
CA ILE A 197 -11.90 34.47 -38.50
C ILE A 197 -11.18 35.41 -37.48
N SER A 198 -10.03 35.92 -37.92
CA SER A 198 -9.14 37.00 -37.40
C SER A 198 -9.64 38.43 -37.75
N PRO A 199 -8.90 39.56 -37.58
CA PRO A 199 -7.63 39.85 -36.87
C PRO A 199 -7.68 41.16 -36.01
N THR A 200 -6.48 41.70 -35.66
CA THR A 200 -6.15 43.04 -35.08
C THR A 200 -6.26 43.13 -33.54
N ALA A 201 -5.31 43.66 -32.75
CA ALA A 201 -4.29 44.66 -33.04
C ALA A 201 -3.17 44.67 -31.95
N THR A 202 -1.94 44.91 -32.41
CA THR A 202 -0.96 45.86 -31.85
C THR A 202 -0.10 45.49 -30.62
N ILE A 203 1.20 45.47 -30.94
CA ILE A 203 2.40 45.46 -30.10
C ILE A 203 2.54 46.78 -29.35
N ALA A 204 2.81 46.73 -28.04
CA ALA A 204 3.50 47.80 -27.32
C ALA A 204 4.19 47.26 -26.04
N SER A 205 5.51 47.09 -26.11
CA SER A 205 6.42 47.24 -24.97
C SER A 205 6.89 48.71 -24.96
N PRO A 206 7.18 49.37 -23.82
CA PRO A 206 8.48 49.15 -23.20
C PRO A 206 8.58 49.33 -21.67
N SER A 207 9.72 48.84 -21.18
CA SER A 207 10.44 49.12 -19.93
C SER A 207 10.29 50.51 -19.30
N SER A 208 10.30 50.56 -17.96
CA SER A 208 11.20 51.41 -17.15
C SER A 208 10.94 51.26 -15.64
N ASP A 209 11.89 50.64 -14.94
CA ASP A 209 12.24 50.97 -13.54
C ASP A 209 12.66 52.47 -13.46
N PRO A 210 12.53 53.20 -12.31
CA PRO A 210 13.26 52.87 -11.08
C PRO A 210 12.69 53.31 -9.69
N ALA A 211 13.11 52.56 -8.67
CA ALA A 211 13.56 52.96 -7.32
C ALA A 211 12.64 53.68 -6.30
N CYS A 212 13.00 53.44 -5.01
CA CYS A 212 12.64 54.16 -3.77
C CYS A 212 11.28 53.78 -3.13
N VAL A 213 11.08 53.49 -1.83
CA VAL A 213 11.79 53.79 -0.56
C VAL A 213 11.40 52.76 0.52
N LEU A 214 12.34 52.53 1.45
CA LEU A 214 12.28 51.93 2.79
C LEU A 214 10.92 51.92 3.54
N PHE A 215 10.64 50.84 4.28
CA PHE A 215 10.35 50.95 5.71
C PHE A 215 10.75 49.69 6.50
N VAL A 216 11.36 49.95 7.66
CA VAL A 216 11.98 49.03 8.62
C VAL A 216 10.92 48.48 9.57
N GLY A 217 11.06 47.22 9.98
CA GLY A 217 10.22 46.62 11.03
C GLY A 217 10.73 45.26 11.50
N MET A 218 11.89 45.25 12.18
CA MET A 218 12.30 44.13 13.02
C MET A 218 11.44 44.10 14.28
N ASN A 219 11.01 42.91 14.69
CA ASN A 219 10.78 42.56 16.09
C ASN A 219 11.17 41.09 16.28
N TYR A 220 12.39 40.88 16.78
CA TYR A 220 12.69 39.98 17.90
C TYR A 220 13.36 40.85 18.96
#